data_AF-E3VWH5-F1
#
_entry.id   AF-E3VWH5-F1
#
_cell.length_a   1.000
_cell.length_b   1.000
_cell.length_c   1.000
_cell.angle_alpha   90.00
_cell.angle_beta   90.00
_cell.angle_gamma   90.00
#
_symmetry.space_group_name_H-M   'P 1'
#
loop_
_entity.id
_entity.type
_entity.pdbx_description
1 polymer ?
#
loop_
_entity_poly.entity_id
_entity_poly.type
_entity_poly.pdbx_seq_one_letter_code
_entity_poly.pdbx_strand_id
1 'polypeptide(L)'
;GRDDEPLSSSDRWSTSARMHFYVPRDEDGNFKTYDSPGEAFADTLEVMRRLIPTHVVFNGKVGALTGDNAMTAKVGETVLIVHSQANRDTRPHLIGGHGDYVWETGKFINPPDKD
;
A
#
# COMPACT_ATOMS: atom_id res chain seq x y z
N GLY A 1 21.88 -5.72 -23.45
CA GLY A 1 22.04 -7.17 -23.67
C GLY A 1 21.17 -7.97 -22.73
N ARG A 2 19.88 -7.64 -22.66
CA ARG A 2 18.76 -8.47 -22.18
C ARG A 2 17.41 -7.77 -22.45
N ASP A 3 17.39 -6.85 -23.42
CA ASP A 3 16.40 -5.76 -23.43
C ASP A 3 15.14 -6.10 -24.25
N ASP A 4 15.20 -7.19 -25.02
CA ASP A 4 14.14 -7.69 -25.92
C ASP A 4 13.60 -9.08 -25.55
N GLU A 5 14.02 -9.65 -24.41
CA GLU A 5 13.36 -10.87 -23.90
C GLU A 5 11.97 -10.47 -23.36
N PRO A 6 10.89 -11.16 -23.75
CA PRO A 6 9.59 -10.93 -23.13
C PRO A 6 9.74 -11.10 -21.62
N LEU A 7 9.11 -10.23 -20.83
CA LEU A 7 9.04 -10.42 -19.39
C LEU A 7 8.45 -11.80 -19.11
N SER A 8 9.33 -12.72 -18.76
CA SER A 8 8.97 -14.08 -18.35
C SER A 8 8.09 -14.00 -17.11
N SER A 9 7.25 -15.01 -16.91
CA SER A 9 6.41 -15.15 -15.73
C SER A 9 7.23 -14.92 -14.46
N SER A 10 6.76 -14.02 -13.58
CA SER A 10 7.40 -13.82 -12.26
C SER A 10 7.39 -15.12 -11.46
N ASP A 11 8.51 -15.41 -10.77
CA ASP A 11 8.62 -16.59 -9.91
C ASP A 11 7.66 -16.48 -8.71
N ARG A 12 7.40 -15.25 -8.26
CA ARG A 12 6.46 -14.92 -7.18
C ARG A 12 5.68 -13.65 -7.48
N TRP A 13 4.45 -13.60 -6.96
CA TRP A 13 3.64 -12.40 -6.92
C TRP A 13 3.15 -12.14 -5.49
N SER A 14 3.05 -10.86 -5.13
CA SER A 14 2.51 -10.42 -3.84
C SER A 14 1.63 -9.19 -4.05
N THR A 15 0.58 -9.06 -3.24
CA THR A 15 -0.28 -7.86 -3.21
C THR A 15 -0.03 -7.08 -1.93
N SER A 16 0.07 -5.76 -2.08
CA SER A 16 0.19 -4.82 -0.97
C SER A 16 -0.91 -3.77 -1.09
N ALA A 17 -1.85 -3.79 -0.16
CA ALA A 17 -2.92 -2.81 -0.11
C ALA A 17 -2.56 -1.72 0.90
N ARG A 18 -2.43 -0.47 0.43
CA ARG A 18 -2.26 0.69 1.32
C ARG A 18 -3.61 1.28 1.68
N MET A 19 -3.84 1.45 2.98
CA MET A 19 -5.08 2.02 3.52
C MET A 19 -4.79 3.28 4.34
N HIS A 20 -5.68 4.27 4.22
CA HIS A 20 -5.68 5.49 5.03
C HIS A 20 -6.86 5.45 6.00
N PHE A 21 -6.59 5.61 7.29
CA PHE A 21 -7.62 5.66 8.33
C PHE A 21 -7.75 7.06 8.93
N TYR A 22 -8.98 7.45 9.19
CA TYR A 22 -9.36 8.74 9.77
C TYR A 22 -10.10 8.47 11.09
N VAL A 23 -9.35 8.18 12.15
CA VAL A 23 -9.92 7.78 13.45
C VAL A 23 -10.10 9.04 14.32
N PRO A 24 -11.32 9.37 14.78
CA PRO A 24 -11.55 10.52 15.65
C PRO A 24 -10.80 10.46 16.98
N ARG A 25 -10.53 11.65 17.54
CA ARG A 25 -9.90 11.83 18.85
C ARG A 25 -10.80 12.61 19.81
N ASP A 26 -10.65 12.37 21.10
CA ASP A 26 -11.27 13.16 22.16
C ASP A 26 -10.48 14.45 22.44
N GLU A 27 -10.94 15.24 23.42
CA GLU A 27 -10.32 16.52 23.81
C GLU A 27 -8.90 16.35 24.37
N ASP A 28 -8.60 15.19 24.95
CA ASP A 28 -7.28 14.82 25.48
C ASP A 28 -6.34 14.25 24.39
N GLY A 29 -6.86 14.03 23.18
CA GLY A 29 -6.11 13.52 22.03
C GLY A 29 -6.06 11.99 21.93
N ASN A 30 -6.81 11.25 22.76
CA ASN A 30 -6.93 9.79 22.64
C ASN A 30 -7.89 9.40 21.51
N PHE A 31 -7.68 8.24 20.90
CA PHE A 31 -8.60 7.74 19.87
C PHE A 31 -9.93 7.31 20.48
N LYS A 32 -11.04 7.74 19.87
CA LYS A 32 -12.39 7.42 20.32
C LYS A 32 -12.78 5.99 19.91
N THR A 33 -13.55 5.34 20.76
CA THR A 33 -14.27 4.09 20.48
C THR A 33 -15.77 4.38 20.42
N TYR A 34 -16.49 3.63 19.58
CA TYR A 34 -17.92 3.78 19.37
C TYR A 34 -18.59 2.41 19.44
N ASP A 35 -19.83 2.36 19.92
CA ASP A 35 -20.56 1.10 20.06
C ASP A 35 -21.15 0.62 18.73
N SER A 36 -21.32 1.54 17.77
CA SER A 36 -21.80 1.23 16.43
C SER A 36 -21.15 2.08 15.33
N PRO A 37 -21.13 1.61 14.07
CA PRO A 37 -20.66 2.42 12.94
C PRO A 37 -21.46 3.71 12.72
N GLY A 38 -22.75 3.71 13.07
CA GLY A 38 -23.63 4.87 12.91
C GLY A 38 -23.23 6.03 13.81
N GLU A 39 -22.83 5.74 15.06
CA GLU A 39 -22.36 6.74 16.02
C GLU A 39 -21.03 7.37 15.61
N ALA A 40 -20.15 6.59 14.98
CA ALA A 40 -18.85 7.08 14.52
C ALA A 40 -18.95 7.98 13.27
N PHE A 41 -20.09 7.96 12.56
CA PHE A 41 -20.19 8.51 11.19
C PHE A 41 -19.88 10.01 11.13
N ALA A 42 -20.51 10.81 11.98
CA ALA A 42 -20.35 12.27 11.96
C ALA A 42 -18.92 12.70 12.27
N ASP A 43 -18.35 12.15 13.35
CA ASP A 43 -16.98 12.45 13.78
C ASP A 43 -15.96 11.99 12.73
N THR A 44 -16.14 10.79 12.16
CA THR A 44 -15.26 10.26 11.12
C THR A 44 -15.32 11.15 9.88
N LEU A 45 -16.52 11.59 9.48
CA LEU A 45 -16.68 12.50 8.35
C LEU A 45 -15.97 13.84 8.58
N GLU A 46 -15.99 14.36 9.81
CA GLU A 46 -15.25 15.57 10.17
C GLU A 46 -13.73 15.38 10.00
N VAL A 47 -13.18 14.27 10.50
CA VAL A 47 -11.75 13.97 10.37
C VAL A 47 -11.36 13.77 8.91
N MET A 48 -12.18 13.04 8.13
CA MET A 48 -11.96 12.80 6.70
C MET A 48 -11.88 14.11 5.91
N ARG A 49 -12.74 15.09 6.22
CA ARG A 49 -12.74 16.40 5.54
C ARG A 49 -11.45 17.20 5.73
N ARG A 50 -10.63 16.86 6.74
CA ARG A 50 -9.32 17.48 6.95
C ARG A 50 -8.24 16.95 6.00
N LEU A 51 -8.49 15.82 5.31
CA LEU A 51 -7.57 15.17 4.38
C LEU A 51 -6.24 14.70 4.99
N ILE A 52 -6.13 14.71 6.32
CA ILE A 52 -4.96 14.25 7.08
C ILE A 52 -5.32 12.89 7.71
N PRO A 53 -4.82 11.78 7.17
CA PRO A 53 -5.06 10.46 7.77
C PRO A 53 -4.32 10.35 9.10
N THR A 54 -4.97 9.71 10.06
CA THR A 54 -4.36 9.37 11.36
C THR A 54 -3.41 8.20 11.27
N HIS A 55 -3.68 7.26 10.36
CA HIS A 55 -2.83 6.10 10.11
C HIS A 55 -2.77 5.83 8.61
N VAL A 56 -1.59 5.45 8.15
CA VAL A 56 -1.34 4.95 6.80
C VAL A 56 -0.68 3.59 6.95
N VAL A 57 -1.37 2.52 6.56
CA VAL A 57 -0.91 1.15 6.84
C VAL A 57 -0.97 0.27 5.61
N PHE A 58 -0.15 -0.78 5.64
CA PHE A 58 -0.28 -1.91 4.72
C PHE A 58 -1.18 -2.99 5.33
N ASN A 59 -2.01 -3.61 4.50
CA ASN A 59 -2.83 -4.78 4.84
C ASN A 59 -3.58 -4.65 6.18
N GLY A 60 -4.14 -3.45 6.43
CA GLY A 60 -5.10 -3.20 7.51
C GLY A 60 -4.53 -2.84 8.89
N LYS A 61 -3.23 -3.02 9.17
CA LYS A 61 -2.63 -2.63 10.47
C LYS A 61 -1.14 -2.26 10.39
N VAL A 62 -0.66 -1.53 11.40
CA VAL A 62 0.78 -1.25 11.57
C VAL A 62 1.51 -2.58 11.73
N GLY A 63 2.60 -2.76 10.97
CA GLY A 63 3.42 -3.97 11.01
C GLY A 63 2.81 -5.23 10.35
N ALA A 64 1.72 -5.11 9.60
CA ALA A 64 1.06 -6.27 8.97
C ALA A 64 1.98 -7.11 8.06
N LEU A 65 2.96 -6.46 7.41
CA LEU A 65 3.94 -7.10 6.51
C LEU A 65 5.34 -7.16 7.13
N THR A 66 5.43 -7.36 8.44
CA THR A 66 6.70 -7.40 9.19
C THR A 66 6.77 -8.62 10.11
N GLY A 67 7.96 -8.90 10.65
CA GLY A 67 8.20 -10.07 11.51
C GLY A 67 7.91 -11.37 10.76
N ASP A 68 7.13 -12.25 11.38
CA ASP A 68 6.74 -13.54 10.80
C ASP A 68 5.91 -13.41 9.51
N ASN A 69 5.31 -12.24 9.28
CA ASN A 69 4.52 -11.94 8.07
C ASN A 69 5.32 -11.15 7.02
N ALA A 70 6.64 -11.04 7.18
CA ALA A 70 7.48 -10.34 6.21
C ALA A 70 7.42 -11.03 4.84
N MET A 71 7.40 -10.22 3.78
CA MET A 71 7.54 -10.74 2.41
C MET A 71 8.92 -11.36 2.24
N THR A 72 8.99 -12.52 1.59
CA THR A 72 10.24 -13.26 1.37
C THR A 72 10.51 -13.47 -0.11
N ALA A 73 11.78 -13.39 -0.48
CA ALA A 73 12.31 -13.74 -1.79
C ALA A 73 13.72 -14.30 -1.63
N LYS A 74 14.20 -15.02 -2.63
CA LYS A 74 15.60 -15.48 -2.72
C LYS A 74 16.36 -14.63 -3.74
N VAL A 75 17.68 -14.56 -3.58
CA VAL A 75 18.55 -13.92 -4.59
C VAL A 75 18.35 -14.63 -5.93
N GLY A 76 18.09 -13.84 -6.98
CA GLY A 76 17.82 -14.33 -8.33
C GLY A 76 16.34 -14.61 -8.64
N GLU A 77 15.44 -14.57 -7.65
CA GLU A 77 13.99 -14.65 -7.92
C GLU A 77 13.46 -13.32 -8.47
N THR A 78 12.59 -13.40 -9.47
CA THR A 78 11.84 -12.25 -9.99
C THR A 78 10.51 -12.14 -9.26
N VAL A 79 10.23 -10.98 -8.66
CA VAL A 79 9.01 -10.76 -7.85
C VAL A 79 8.17 -9.65 -8.45
N LEU A 80 6.88 -9.94 -8.69
CA LEU A 80 5.88 -8.93 -9.00
C LEU A 80 5.18 -8.46 -7.74
N ILE A 81 5.22 -7.16 -7.45
CA ILE A 81 4.51 -6.55 -6.33
C ILE A 81 3.37 -5.69 -6.88
N VAL A 82 2.13 -6.12 -6.64
CA VAL A 82 0.94 -5.36 -6.99
C VAL A 82 0.57 -4.45 -5.82
N HIS A 83 0.72 -3.13 -6.00
CA HIS A 83 0.37 -2.14 -4.98
C HIS A 83 -0.96 -1.47 -5.31
N SER A 84 -1.88 -1.44 -4.36
CA SER A 84 -3.16 -0.75 -4.53
C SER A 84 -3.40 0.30 -3.46
N GLN A 85 -4.07 1.37 -3.86
CA GLN A 85 -4.54 2.43 -2.99
C GLN A 85 -5.78 3.03 -3.65
N ALA A 86 -6.87 3.19 -2.89
CA ALA A 86 -8.17 3.57 -3.44
C ALA A 86 -8.60 5.05 -3.26
N ASN A 87 -7.93 5.85 -2.43
CA ASN A 87 -8.45 7.15 -1.96
C ASN A 87 -7.45 8.32 -1.91
N ARG A 88 -6.13 8.09 -2.04
CA ARG A 88 -5.09 9.12 -1.91
C ARG A 88 -3.74 8.59 -2.39
N ASP A 89 -3.06 9.40 -3.18
CA ASP A 89 -1.77 9.06 -3.79
C ASP A 89 -0.76 8.42 -2.82
N THR A 90 -0.01 7.48 -3.38
CA THR A 90 1.04 6.70 -2.72
C THR A 90 2.26 6.68 -3.62
N ARG A 91 3.45 6.62 -3.01
CA ARG A 91 4.73 6.54 -3.72
C ARG A 91 5.48 5.33 -3.17
N PRO A 92 5.21 4.11 -3.69
CA PRO A 92 5.90 2.91 -3.25
C PRO A 92 7.41 3.02 -3.49
N HIS A 93 8.20 2.45 -2.59
CA HIS A 93 9.64 2.39 -2.72
C HIS A 93 10.16 1.10 -2.09
N LEU A 94 11.10 0.43 -2.76
CA LEU A 94 11.81 -0.74 -2.24
C LEU A 94 13.19 -0.29 -1.76
N ILE A 95 13.37 -0.20 -0.44
CA ILE A 95 14.64 0.24 0.13
C ILE A 95 15.73 -0.78 -0.20
N GLY A 96 16.80 -0.33 -0.85
CA GLY A 96 17.94 -1.18 -1.24
C GLY A 96 17.77 -1.95 -2.55
N GLY A 97 16.69 -1.70 -3.30
CA GLY A 97 16.47 -2.25 -4.64
C GLY A 97 15.80 -1.23 -5.56
N HIS A 98 15.30 -1.70 -6.70
CA HIS A 98 14.58 -0.89 -7.69
C HIS A 98 13.35 -1.65 -8.20
N GLY A 99 12.48 -0.93 -8.92
CA GLY A 99 11.49 -1.56 -9.77
C GLY A 99 12.05 -1.63 -11.18
N ASP A 100 12.62 -2.77 -11.57
CA ASP A 100 13.22 -2.95 -12.90
C ASP A 100 12.20 -2.65 -14.02
N TYR A 101 10.91 -2.95 -13.75
CA TYR A 101 9.78 -2.64 -14.61
C TYR A 101 8.60 -2.15 -13.76
N VAL A 102 8.12 -0.93 -14.02
CA VAL A 102 7.03 -0.31 -13.24
C VAL A 102 5.88 0.10 -14.16
N TRP A 103 4.70 -0.44 -13.88
CA TRP A 103 3.44 0.09 -14.41
C TRP A 103 2.75 0.93 -13.34
N GLU A 104 3.16 2.19 -13.19
CA GLU A 104 2.65 3.06 -12.12
C GLU A 104 1.11 3.17 -12.13
N THR A 105 0.51 3.18 -13.32
CA THR A 105 -0.95 3.27 -13.50
C THR A 105 -1.66 1.91 -13.63
N GLY A 106 -0.90 0.81 -13.57
CA GLY A 106 -1.41 -0.56 -13.53
C GLY A 106 -2.16 -1.00 -14.80
N LYS A 107 -1.64 -0.67 -15.99
CA LYS A 107 -2.19 -1.09 -17.30
C LYS A 107 -1.12 -1.75 -18.15
N PHE A 108 -1.16 -3.07 -18.29
CA PHE A 108 -0.13 -3.86 -18.99
C PHE A 108 -0.10 -3.67 -20.51
N ILE A 109 -1.14 -3.07 -21.11
CA ILE A 109 -1.12 -2.70 -22.53
C ILE A 109 -0.10 -1.59 -22.80
N ASN A 110 0.18 -0.75 -21.79
CA ASN A 110 1.18 0.29 -21.89
C ASN A 110 2.57 -0.30 -21.60
N PRO A 111 3.65 0.23 -22.20
CA PRO A 111 5.00 -0.13 -21.78
C PRO A 111 5.23 0.30 -20.31
N PRO A 112 6.00 -0.48 -19.53
CA PRO A 112 6.43 -0.06 -18.20
C PRO A 112 7.52 1.00 -18.30
N ASP A 113 7.68 1.77 -17.22
CA ASP A 113 8.93 2.47 -16.94
C ASP A 113 10.01 1.45 -16.61
N LYS A 114 11.25 1.73 -17.01
CA LYS A 114 12.41 0.86 -16.81
C LYS A 114 13.54 1.66 -16.16
N ASP A 115 14.30 1.01 -15.30
CA ASP A 115 15.58 1.51 -14.78
C ASP A 115 16.73 1.27 -15.79
#